data_AF-A0AAW1FPC6-F1
#
_entry.id   AF-A0AAW1FPC6-F1
#
_cell.length_a   1.000
_cell.length_b   1.000
_cell.length_c   1.000
_cell.angle_alpha   90.00
_cell.angle_beta   90.00
_cell.angle_gamma   90.00
#
_symmetry.space_group_name_H-M   'P 1'
#
loop_
_entity.id
_entity.type
_entity.pdbx_description
1 polymer ?
#
loop_
_entity_poly.entity_id
_entity_poly.type
_entity_poly.pdbx_seq_one_letter_code
_entity_poly.pdbx_strand_id
1 'polypeptide(L)'
;MSTELELPFRLDTDLTEVMRLRVQSLQQRGHKRLDGERLLQPNEAVYRLDFTKQSLGFSRWTVRLPQTGRLTVTATSQLWTPDLTNLMTRQLLEPVGIFWRAPGDAAPTQCYEADAHEFGERIAELAAVRKTMYFLFAFADGCSPQTVDCSITFMVDS
;
A
#
# COMPACT_ATOMS: atom_id res chain seq x y z
N MET A 1 15.51 13.75 21.88
CA MET A 1 14.17 13.23 22.23
C MET A 1 13.56 12.84 20.90
N SER A 2 13.52 11.56 20.54
CA SER A 2 12.94 11.14 19.27
C SER A 2 11.42 11.33 19.32
N THR A 3 10.87 11.97 18.29
CA THR A 3 9.43 12.24 18.16
C THR A 3 8.78 11.24 17.23
N GLU A 4 7.63 10.70 17.62
CA GLU A 4 6.83 9.85 16.74
C GLU A 4 6.10 10.66 15.67
N LEU A 5 6.08 10.15 14.45
CA LEU A 5 5.35 10.69 13.30
C LEU A 5 4.47 9.59 12.71
N GLU A 6 3.17 9.68 12.94
CA GLU A 6 2.18 8.80 12.32
C GLU A 6 1.75 9.37 10.96
N LEU A 7 1.84 8.55 9.92
CA LEU A 7 1.43 8.89 8.57
C LEU A 7 0.31 7.94 8.11
N PRO A 8 -0.90 8.44 7.82
CA PRO A 8 -1.99 7.63 7.31
C PRO A 8 -1.81 7.35 5.82
N PHE A 9 -2.15 6.15 5.38
CA PHE A 9 -2.26 5.83 3.96
C PHE A 9 -3.53 6.47 3.40
N ARG A 10 -3.39 7.22 2.30
CA ARG A 10 -4.51 7.92 1.66
C ARG A 10 -4.91 7.21 0.39
N LEU A 11 -6.19 6.91 0.25
CA LEU A 11 -6.73 6.37 -1.00
C LEU A 11 -6.53 7.38 -2.13
N ASP A 12 -5.85 6.97 -3.19
CA ASP A 12 -5.69 7.76 -4.41
C ASP A 12 -6.79 7.33 -5.40
N THR A 13 -7.94 7.99 -5.31
CA THR A 13 -9.14 7.62 -6.09
C THR A 13 -8.92 7.85 -7.57
N ASP A 14 -8.25 8.96 -7.93
CA ASP A 14 -8.00 9.34 -9.32
C ASP A 14 -7.07 8.32 -9.98
N LEU A 15 -5.93 7.99 -9.34
CA LEU A 15 -5.01 7.01 -9.89
C LEU A 15 -5.62 5.59 -9.91
N THR A 16 -6.42 5.24 -8.90
CA THR A 16 -7.19 3.98 -8.90
C THR A 16 -8.09 3.91 -10.12
N GLU A 17 -8.82 4.98 -10.44
CA GLU A 17 -9.74 5.03 -11.58
C GLU A 17 -8.98 4.98 -12.91
N VAL A 18 -7.88 5.73 -13.04
CA VAL A 18 -7.01 5.68 -14.23
C VAL A 18 -6.54 4.25 -14.49
N MET A 19 -6.10 3.53 -13.46
CA MET A 19 -5.68 2.14 -13.59
C MET A 19 -6.84 1.19 -13.92
N ARG A 20 -8.06 1.43 -13.41
CA ARG A 20 -9.26 0.66 -13.77
C ARG A 20 -9.67 0.89 -15.22
N LEU A 21 -9.68 2.13 -15.68
CA LEU A 21 -9.97 2.51 -17.06
C LEU A 21 -8.97 1.88 -18.04
N ARG A 22 -7.71 1.73 -17.64
CA ARG A 22 -6.71 1.00 -18.44
C ARG A 22 -7.12 -0.45 -18.69
N VAL A 23 -7.61 -1.15 -17.67
CA VAL A 23 -8.11 -2.53 -17.81
C VAL A 23 -9.31 -2.57 -18.76
N GLN A 24 -10.29 -1.68 -18.55
CA GLN A 24 -11.49 -1.60 -19.36
C GLN A 24 -11.16 -1.29 -20.83
N SER A 25 -10.26 -0.34 -21.09
CA SER A 25 -9.87 0.03 -22.45
C SER A 25 -9.18 -1.11 -23.19
N LEU A 26 -8.37 -1.93 -22.51
CA LEU A 26 -7.74 -3.10 -23.12
C LEU A 26 -8.79 -4.14 -23.52
N GLN A 27 -9.75 -4.40 -22.63
CA GLN A 27 -10.86 -5.34 -22.87
C GLN A 27 -11.74 -4.88 -24.03
N GLN A 28 -12.17 -3.61 -24.03
CA GLN A 28 -13.05 -3.06 -25.07
C GLN A 28 -12.39 -3.04 -26.46
N ARG A 29 -11.09 -2.77 -26.53
CA ARG A 29 -10.35 -2.69 -27.80
C ARG A 29 -9.76 -4.03 -28.24
N GLY A 30 -9.90 -5.10 -27.45
CA GLY A 30 -9.26 -6.39 -27.71
C GLY A 30 -7.73 -6.32 -27.73
N HIS A 31 -7.13 -5.30 -27.11
CA HIS A 31 -5.69 -5.11 -27.06
C HIS A 31 -5.06 -5.93 -25.93
N LYS A 32 -3.84 -6.40 -26.16
CA LYS A 32 -3.03 -7.00 -25.08
C LYS A 32 -2.38 -5.89 -24.26
N ARG A 33 -2.23 -6.15 -22.95
CA ARG A 33 -1.37 -5.34 -22.07
C ARG A 33 0.08 -5.39 -22.55
N LEU A 34 0.89 -4.41 -22.17
CA LEU A 34 2.33 -4.45 -22.40
C LEU A 34 2.93 -5.64 -21.64
N ASP A 35 4.01 -6.20 -22.16
CA ASP A 35 4.66 -7.33 -21.51
C ASP A 35 5.18 -6.93 -20.12
N GLY A 36 4.81 -7.68 -19.09
CA GLY A 36 5.09 -7.35 -17.69
C GLY A 36 4.26 -6.21 -17.07
N GLU A 37 3.27 -5.64 -17.78
CA GLU A 37 2.37 -4.62 -17.23
C GLU A 37 1.50 -5.18 -16.10
N ARG A 38 1.45 -4.44 -14.99
CA ARG A 38 0.60 -4.73 -13.84
C ARG A 38 -0.73 -4.00 -13.95
N LEU A 39 -1.76 -4.74 -14.34
CA LEU A 39 -3.14 -4.28 -14.33
C LEU A 39 -3.72 -4.37 -12.93
N LEU A 40 -4.43 -3.34 -12.46
CA LEU A 40 -5.08 -3.32 -11.15
C LEU A 40 -6.16 -4.40 -11.06
N GLN A 41 -6.19 -5.18 -9.97
CA GLN A 41 -7.23 -6.19 -9.75
C GLN A 41 -8.53 -5.53 -9.25
N PRO A 42 -9.70 -6.18 -9.42
CA PRO A 42 -10.98 -5.60 -9.00
C PRO A 42 -11.06 -5.28 -7.51
N ASN A 43 -10.39 -6.08 -6.68
CA ASN A 43 -10.31 -5.95 -5.24
C ASN A 43 -9.09 -5.13 -4.77
N GLU A 44 -8.43 -4.42 -5.68
CA GLU A 44 -7.31 -3.54 -5.35
C GLU A 44 -7.68 -2.07 -5.49
N ALA A 45 -7.00 -1.25 -4.70
CA ALA A 45 -7.00 0.19 -4.84
C ALA A 45 -5.59 0.75 -4.60
N VAL A 46 -5.33 1.91 -5.20
CA VAL A 46 -4.05 2.60 -5.07
C VAL A 46 -4.10 3.50 -3.85
N TYR A 47 -3.10 3.39 -2.99
CA TYR A 47 -2.91 4.27 -1.86
C TYR A 47 -1.59 5.01 -2.01
N ARG A 48 -1.50 6.17 -1.35
CA ARG A 48 -0.27 6.91 -1.23
C ARG A 48 0.07 7.24 0.21
N LEU A 49 1.36 7.36 0.47
CA LEU A 49 1.92 7.84 1.72
C LEU A 49 2.74 9.09 1.41
N ASP A 50 2.41 10.20 2.06
CA ASP A 50 3.09 11.49 1.89
C ASP A 50 4.04 11.73 3.08
N PHE A 51 5.33 11.63 2.84
CA PHE A 51 6.39 11.82 3.82
C PHE A 51 6.65 13.31 4.08
N THR A 52 6.38 13.77 5.29
CA THR A 52 6.67 15.14 5.75
C THR A 52 8.12 15.31 6.24
N LYS A 53 8.80 14.20 6.49
CA LYS A 53 10.22 14.09 6.89
C LYS A 53 10.86 12.93 6.11
N GLN A 54 12.18 12.97 5.90
CA GLN A 54 12.90 11.99 5.07
C GLN A 54 13.97 11.19 5.81
N SER A 55 14.32 11.59 7.03
CA SER A 55 15.10 10.78 7.96
C SER A 55 14.12 10.19 8.96
N LEU A 56 13.82 8.91 8.77
CA LEU A 56 12.79 8.18 9.48
C LEU A 56 13.37 6.83 9.91
N GLY A 57 13.12 6.41 11.14
CA GLY A 57 13.25 5.02 11.57
C GLY A 57 11.85 4.41 11.69
N PHE A 58 11.65 3.18 11.25
CA PHE A 58 10.34 2.55 11.43
C PHE A 58 10.05 2.26 12.92
N SER A 59 8.79 2.42 13.32
CA SER A 59 8.34 2.13 14.69
C SER A 59 7.30 1.00 14.68
N ARG A 60 6.15 1.25 14.04
CA ARG A 60 5.04 0.28 14.02
C ARG A 60 4.04 0.52 12.91
N TRP A 61 3.33 -0.53 12.56
CA TRP A 61 2.08 -0.45 11.80
C TRP A 61 0.90 -0.22 12.74
N THR A 62 -0.09 0.53 12.27
CA THR A 62 -1.41 0.61 12.90
C THR A 62 -2.46 0.29 11.84
N VAL A 63 -2.98 -0.93 11.88
CA VAL A 63 -4.00 -1.42 10.94
C VAL A 63 -5.22 -1.83 11.73
N ARG A 64 -6.37 -1.26 11.37
CA ARG A 64 -7.67 -1.57 11.99
C ARG A 64 -8.60 -2.17 10.94
N LEU A 65 -8.94 -3.43 11.17
CA LEU A 65 -9.98 -4.14 10.43
C LEU A 65 -11.23 -4.24 11.34
N PRO A 66 -12.33 -3.53 11.05
CA PRO A 66 -13.50 -3.48 11.93
C PRO A 66 -14.29 -4.80 11.96
N GLN A 67 -14.14 -5.61 10.91
CA GLN A 67 -14.75 -6.92 10.77
C GLN A 67 -13.71 -7.93 10.28
N THR A 68 -14.10 -9.21 10.22
CA THR A 68 -13.32 -10.27 9.56
C THR A 68 -12.90 -9.80 8.18
N GLY A 69 -11.64 -10.01 7.84
CA GLY A 69 -11.09 -9.52 6.58
C GLY A 69 -9.59 -9.72 6.50
N ARG A 70 -9.06 -9.57 5.29
CA ARG A 70 -7.62 -9.56 5.03
C ARG A 70 -7.26 -8.38 4.13
N LEU A 71 -6.20 -7.69 4.51
CA LEU A 71 -5.57 -6.61 3.77
C LEU A 71 -4.14 -7.02 3.42
N THR A 72 -3.80 -6.93 2.14
CA THR A 72 -2.41 -7.02 1.68
C THR A 72 -1.97 -5.65 1.18
N VAL A 73 -0.87 -5.15 1.71
CA VAL A 73 -0.25 -3.88 1.33
C VAL A 73 1.05 -4.16 0.59
N THR A 74 1.11 -3.73 -0.67
CA THR A 74 2.29 -3.90 -1.52
C THR A 74 2.83 -2.54 -1.92
N ALA A 75 4.08 -2.26 -1.58
CA ALA A 75 4.77 -1.06 -2.04
C ALA A 75 5.10 -1.12 -3.52
N THR A 76 5.19 0.06 -4.15
CA THR A 76 5.75 0.21 -5.49
C THR A 76 7.12 0.89 -5.44
N SER A 77 7.96 0.62 -6.44
CA SER A 77 9.25 1.28 -6.60
C SER A 77 9.10 2.80 -6.60
N GLN A 78 9.99 3.49 -5.88
CA GLN A 78 10.04 4.96 -5.88
C GLN A 78 10.40 5.55 -7.27
N LEU A 79 10.87 4.73 -8.21
CA LEU A 79 11.16 5.12 -9.59
C LEU A 79 9.91 5.08 -10.49
N TRP A 80 8.82 4.44 -10.07
CA TRP A 80 7.57 4.47 -10.84
C TRP A 80 6.90 5.82 -10.69
N THR A 81 6.69 6.52 -11.81
CA THR A 81 5.95 7.78 -11.86
C THR A 81 4.63 7.53 -12.58
N PRO A 82 3.48 7.50 -11.86
CA PRO A 82 2.20 7.12 -12.43
C PRO A 82 1.76 7.94 -13.64
N ASP A 83 2.13 9.23 -13.69
CA ASP A 83 1.80 10.12 -14.81
C ASP A 83 2.59 9.82 -16.10
N LEU A 84 3.69 9.06 -16.00
CA LEU A 84 4.60 8.84 -17.12
C LEU A 84 4.52 7.42 -17.69
N THR A 85 4.26 6.42 -16.85
CA THR A 85 4.28 5.01 -17.27
C THR A 85 3.25 4.16 -16.54
N ASN A 86 2.75 3.13 -17.22
CA ASN A 86 1.97 2.08 -16.59
C ASN A 86 2.84 1.33 -15.57
N LEU A 87 2.24 0.89 -14.47
CA LEU A 87 2.92 0.09 -13.46
C LEU A 87 3.36 -1.26 -14.05
N MET A 88 4.58 -1.70 -13.73
CA MET A 88 5.12 -2.99 -14.13
C MET A 88 5.18 -3.94 -12.93
N THR A 89 4.97 -5.24 -13.13
CA THR A 89 5.01 -6.24 -12.04
C THR A 89 6.33 -6.22 -11.28
N ARG A 90 7.46 -6.02 -11.97
CA ARG A 90 8.80 -5.90 -11.37
C ARG A 90 8.99 -4.68 -10.46
N GLN A 91 8.07 -3.72 -10.49
CA GLN A 91 8.09 -2.54 -9.63
C GLN A 91 7.32 -2.75 -8.33
N LEU A 92 6.64 -3.89 -8.15
CA LEU A 92 6.09 -4.30 -6.86
C LEU A 92 7.24 -4.76 -5.96
N LEU A 93 7.27 -4.27 -4.72
CA LEU A 93 8.33 -4.57 -3.77
C LEU A 93 7.88 -5.67 -2.79
N GLU A 94 8.87 -6.42 -2.33
CA GLU A 94 8.76 -7.41 -1.25
C GLU A 94 9.63 -6.97 -0.05
N PRO A 95 9.35 -7.42 1.18
CA PRO A 95 8.15 -8.16 1.57
C PRO A 95 6.90 -7.29 1.50
N VAL A 96 5.73 -7.94 1.49
CA VAL A 96 4.41 -7.28 1.58
C VAL A 96 3.88 -7.30 3.00
N GLY A 97 3.11 -6.28 3.38
CA GLY A 97 2.39 -6.26 4.66
C GLY A 97 1.08 -7.02 4.55
N ILE A 98 0.93 -8.16 5.24
CA ILE A 98 -0.33 -8.91 5.28
C ILE A 98 -0.94 -8.79 6.67
N PHE A 99 -2.16 -8.26 6.73
CA PHE A 99 -2.92 -8.01 7.95
C PHE A 99 -4.28 -8.70 7.85
N TRP A 100 -4.71 -9.38 8.90
CA TRP A 100 -6.01 -10.05 8.89
C TRP A 100 -6.68 -10.02 10.25
N ARG A 101 -8.00 -10.13 10.24
CA ARG A 101 -8.80 -10.33 11.45
C ARG A 101 -9.57 -11.63 11.30
N ALA A 102 -9.33 -12.55 12.23
CA ALA A 102 -10.03 -13.82 12.28
C ALA A 102 -11.51 -13.61 12.69
N PRO A 103 -12.42 -14.55 12.35
CA PRO A 103 -13.80 -14.52 12.81
C PRO A 103 -13.91 -14.47 14.35
N GLY A 104 -14.72 -13.56 14.87
CA GLY A 104 -14.99 -13.39 16.30
C GLY A 104 -15.00 -11.92 16.73
N ASP A 105 -15.96 -11.54 17.58
CA ASP A 105 -16.28 -10.14 17.91
C ASP A 105 -15.09 -9.33 18.48
N ALA A 106 -14.07 -9.98 19.06
CA ALA A 106 -12.96 -9.32 19.75
C ALA A 106 -11.55 -9.70 19.27
N ALA A 107 -11.40 -10.39 18.12
CA ALA A 107 -10.07 -10.76 17.64
C ALA A 107 -9.26 -9.50 17.23
N PRO A 108 -8.02 -9.31 17.73
CA PRO A 108 -7.15 -8.22 17.28
C PRO A 108 -6.75 -8.45 15.81
N THR A 109 -6.30 -7.38 15.14
CA THR A 109 -5.67 -7.51 13.82
C THR A 109 -4.33 -8.22 13.98
N GLN A 110 -4.13 -9.28 13.21
CA GLN A 110 -2.93 -10.11 13.17
C GLN A 110 -2.11 -9.76 11.93
N CYS A 111 -0.80 -10.02 11.98
CA CYS A 111 0.08 -9.87 10.83
C CYS A 111 1.23 -10.88 10.90
N TYR A 112 1.95 -11.08 9.78
CA TYR A 112 3.25 -11.73 9.80
C TYR A 112 4.28 -10.74 10.32
N GLU A 113 4.62 -10.83 11.60
CA GLU A 113 5.40 -9.79 12.30
C GLU A 113 6.76 -9.50 11.67
N ALA A 114 7.49 -10.54 11.23
CA ALA A 114 8.79 -10.39 10.59
C ALA A 114 8.69 -9.62 9.26
N ASP A 115 7.82 -10.07 8.36
CA ASP A 115 7.58 -9.43 7.06
C ASP A 115 7.06 -8.00 7.23
N ALA A 116 6.15 -7.78 8.18
CA ALA A 116 5.61 -6.45 8.46
C ALA A 116 6.69 -5.49 8.99
N HIS A 117 7.59 -5.97 9.86
CA HIS A 117 8.69 -5.18 10.38
C HIS A 117 9.71 -4.84 9.29
N GLU A 118 10.19 -5.83 8.54
CA GLU A 118 11.12 -5.62 7.41
C GLU A 118 10.50 -4.67 6.36
N PHE A 119 9.21 -4.85 6.07
CA PHE A 119 8.50 -3.98 5.15
C PHE A 119 8.46 -2.52 5.64
N GLY A 120 8.22 -2.32 6.93
CA GLY A 120 8.23 -1.00 7.57
C GLY A 120 9.58 -0.30 7.47
N GLU A 121 10.66 -0.99 7.82
CA GLU A 121 12.05 -0.50 7.69
C GLU A 121 12.35 -0.10 6.24
N ARG A 122 11.97 -0.94 5.26
CA ARG A 122 12.17 -0.64 3.84
C ARG A 122 11.40 0.60 3.38
N ILE A 123 10.19 0.85 3.89
CA ILE A 123 9.45 2.09 3.60
C ILE A 123 10.19 3.30 4.17
N ALA A 124 10.76 3.19 5.38
CA ALA A 124 11.53 4.25 6.01
C ALA A 124 12.77 4.63 5.18
N GLU A 125 13.52 3.65 4.70
CA GLU A 125 14.65 3.86 3.78
C GLU A 125 14.22 4.55 2.48
N LEU A 126 13.09 4.11 1.91
CA LEU A 126 12.56 4.65 0.65
C LEU A 126 12.01 6.07 0.79
N ALA A 127 11.68 6.52 2.00
CA ALA A 127 11.27 7.91 2.27
C ALA A 127 12.38 8.93 1.95
N ALA A 128 13.65 8.50 2.03
CA ALA A 128 14.79 9.32 1.65
C ALA A 128 14.82 9.65 0.14
N VAL A 129 14.19 8.82 -0.70
CA VAL A 129 14.22 8.94 -2.17
C VAL A 129 13.24 9.99 -2.68
N ARG A 130 11.98 9.96 -2.24
CA ARG A 130 10.94 10.92 -2.65
C ARG A 130 9.88 11.12 -1.57
N LYS A 131 9.20 12.27 -1.63
CA LYS A 131 8.20 12.70 -0.63
C LYS A 131 6.85 11.98 -0.70
N THR A 132 6.53 11.29 -1.78
CA THR A 132 5.26 10.54 -1.90
C THR A 132 5.57 9.15 -2.38
N MET A 133 5.00 8.11 -1.78
CA MET A 133 5.15 6.73 -2.22
C MET A 133 3.79 6.09 -2.50
N TYR A 134 3.70 5.28 -3.54
CA TYR A 134 2.47 4.60 -3.94
C TYR A 134 2.47 3.13 -3.52
N PHE A 135 1.29 2.63 -3.21
CA PHE A 135 1.03 1.29 -2.71
C PHE A 135 -0.19 0.72 -3.40
N LEU A 136 -0.22 -0.60 -3.58
CA LEU A 136 -1.43 -1.33 -3.90
C LEU A 136 -1.96 -1.96 -2.62
N PHE A 137 -3.21 -1.65 -2.28
CA PHE A 137 -3.94 -2.33 -1.21
C PHE A 137 -4.87 -3.34 -1.87
N ALA A 138 -4.70 -4.63 -1.55
CA ALA A 138 -5.61 -5.69 -1.95
C ALA A 138 -6.50 -6.08 -0.78
N PHE A 139 -7.81 -6.01 -0.99
CA PHE A 139 -8.83 -6.31 0.01
C PHE A 139 -9.41 -7.69 -0.24
N ALA A 140 -9.55 -8.50 0.82
CA ALA A 140 -10.12 -9.83 0.76
C ALA A 140 -11.04 -10.11 1.96
N ASP A 141 -11.85 -11.16 1.84
CA ASP A 141 -12.66 -11.70 2.93
C ASP A 141 -13.67 -10.70 3.54
N GLY A 142 -14.28 -9.86 2.70
CA GLY A 142 -15.28 -8.86 3.11
C GLY A 142 -14.70 -7.51 3.53
N CYS A 143 -13.37 -7.35 3.45
CA CYS A 143 -12.67 -6.09 3.67
C CYS A 143 -12.89 -5.11 2.50
N SER A 144 -12.93 -3.81 2.76
CA SER A 144 -13.08 -2.77 1.73
C SER A 144 -12.35 -1.46 2.09
N PRO A 145 -11.99 -0.62 1.09
CA PRO A 145 -11.33 0.67 1.33
C PRO A 145 -12.05 1.58 2.34
N GLN A 146 -13.38 1.52 2.40
CA GLN A 146 -14.20 2.37 3.26
C GLN A 146 -14.16 1.96 4.74
N THR A 147 -13.71 0.74 5.01
CA THR A 147 -13.75 0.13 6.34
C THR A 147 -12.38 0.03 7.00
N VAL A 148 -11.29 0.20 6.26
CA VAL A 148 -9.93 -0.02 6.76
C VAL A 148 -9.29 1.30 7.13
N ASP A 149 -8.82 1.39 8.38
CA ASP A 149 -7.83 2.40 8.76
C ASP A 149 -6.44 1.77 8.72
N CYS A 150 -5.51 2.42 8.02
CA CYS A 150 -4.13 1.96 7.92
C CYS A 150 -3.19 3.17 8.01
N SER A 151 -2.26 3.12 8.95
CA SER A 151 -1.20 4.09 9.12
C SER A 151 0.11 3.39 9.51
N ILE A 152 1.21 4.11 9.31
CA ILE A 152 2.54 3.69 9.71
C ILE A 152 3.14 4.79 10.58
N THR A 153 3.78 4.40 11.69
CA THR A 153 4.44 5.31 12.61
C THR A 153 5.95 5.19 12.44
N PHE A 154 6.62 6.34 12.37
CA PHE A 154 8.07 6.46 12.31
C PHE A 154 8.62 7.21 13.52
N MET A 155 9.85 6.91 13.90
CA MET A 155 10.68 7.75 14.75
C MET A 155 11.37 8.79 13.87
N VAL A 156 11.32 10.05 14.28
CA VAL A 156 12.04 11.15 13.62
C VAL A 156 13.24 11.52 14.48
N ASP A 157 14.43 11.44 13.88
CA ASP A 157 15.64 11.96 14.50
C ASP A 157 15.56 13.50 14.52
N SER A 158 15.83 14.08 15.69
CA SER A 158 15.81 15.52 15.91
C SER A 158 17.07 16.19 15.36
#